data_AF-V5EWS9-F1
#
_entry.id   AF-V5EWS9-F1
#
_cell.length_a   1.000
_cell.length_b   1.000
_cell.length_c   1.000
_cell.angle_alpha   90.00
_cell.angle_beta   90.00
_cell.angle_gamma   90.00
#
_symmetry.space_group_name_H-M   'P 1'
#
loop_
_entity.id
_entity.type
_entity.pdbx_description
1 polymer ?
#
loop_
_entity_poly.entity_id
_entity_poly.type
_entity_poly.pdbx_seq_one_letter_code
_entity_poly.pdbx_strand_id
1 'polypeptide(L)'
;MSGSTASATSKSSSGLVLHHLELSRSNRILFLLEELQVPYEVKHYKRDPVTRLAGDDLKQIHPLGRSPVLTDGELTIIETNAIIEHLLLHYYDPSRVSLGPKLGQKTQESIDVAAWIQFSEASIMLHGIPLFYVIKGGAATQDGSAGVEKVCARGIKADLAYVEETLKKDGGQLVKGHDFTAADCAMLYSIDMIGHILETRSEQWRSNLGLDIGLATKQWMDKCFERPAFQAALRKEGIPEGQNDWLASFFNGASSSSSSSSQQQQKKRSRKSLFRPCIDLHEGVVKQIVGGTLTDTDSTLRTNFVATHSPAHFASLYRQHGLTGGHVIKLGPRNDEAAASAVAAWPRGLHVGGGINGDNAKEWLEKGAEKVIVTSYLFPQCKFSLERLQELSASVGKENLVVDVSCRKKGSKWTVAMNRWQDMTDMEVNKQSLDLLADHCSEFLIHAADVEGLCQGIDQELVEKLGEWVTISTTYAGGARHLGDLELVDRLSGGKVDLTFGSALDIFGGKGVTLEELVRWNSSA
;
A
#
# COMPACT_ATOMS: atom_id res chain seq x y z
N MET A 1 -3.55 -66.66 -23.66
CA MET A 1 -3.98 -65.26 -23.69
C MET A 1 -3.69 -64.66 -22.33
N SER A 2 -2.70 -63.77 -22.30
CA SER A 2 -2.23 -63.04 -21.15
C SER A 2 -3.23 -61.95 -20.77
N GLY A 3 -3.71 -61.96 -19.53
CA GLY A 3 -4.49 -60.88 -18.93
C GLY A 3 -3.79 -60.41 -17.66
N SER A 4 -2.89 -59.44 -17.81
CA SER A 4 -2.28 -58.71 -16.70
C SER A 4 -3.32 -57.77 -16.10
N THR A 5 -3.80 -58.06 -14.89
CA THR A 5 -4.54 -57.10 -14.09
C THR A 5 -3.54 -56.20 -13.37
N ALA A 6 -3.33 -55.01 -13.93
CA ALA A 6 -2.61 -53.94 -13.26
C ALA A 6 -3.34 -53.59 -11.95
N SER A 7 -2.68 -53.87 -10.83
CA SER A 7 -3.04 -53.34 -9.52
C SER A 7 -2.95 -51.82 -9.58
N ALA A 8 -4.10 -51.15 -9.57
CA ALA A 8 -4.18 -49.72 -9.34
C ALA A 8 -3.80 -49.49 -7.87
N THR A 9 -2.56 -49.05 -7.64
CA THR A 9 -2.14 -48.50 -6.35
C THR A 9 -3.02 -47.30 -6.05
N SER A 10 -4.03 -47.49 -5.18
CA SER A 10 -4.78 -46.38 -4.61
C SER A 10 -3.78 -45.50 -3.88
N LYS A 11 -3.51 -44.29 -4.41
CA LYS A 11 -2.83 -43.25 -3.66
C LYS A 11 -3.67 -43.03 -2.40
N SER A 12 -3.22 -43.56 -1.27
CA SER A 12 -3.77 -43.24 0.04
C SER A 12 -3.69 -41.74 0.20
N SER A 13 -4.80 -41.03 0.00
CA SER A 13 -4.87 -39.62 0.40
C SER A 13 -4.70 -39.62 1.92
N SER A 14 -3.60 -39.07 2.41
CA SER A 14 -3.38 -38.88 3.85
C SER A 14 -4.50 -38.10 4.55
N GLY A 15 -5.37 -37.43 3.79
CA GLY A 15 -6.36 -36.49 4.33
C GLY A 15 -5.73 -35.15 4.70
N LEU A 16 -4.41 -34.98 4.51
CA LEU A 16 -3.68 -33.75 4.81
C LEU A 16 -3.94 -32.68 3.73
N VAL A 17 -4.51 -31.57 4.15
CA VAL A 17 -4.69 -30.35 3.33
C VAL A 17 -4.08 -29.16 4.06
N LEU A 18 -3.06 -28.54 3.46
CA LEU A 18 -2.55 -27.26 3.93
C LEU A 18 -3.35 -26.13 3.28
N HIS A 19 -4.01 -25.33 4.10
CA HIS A 19 -4.68 -24.09 3.68
C HIS A 19 -3.65 -22.96 3.69
N HIS A 20 -3.02 -22.75 2.52
CA HIS A 20 -1.86 -21.89 2.35
C HIS A 20 -2.25 -20.49 1.89
N LEU A 21 -1.99 -19.48 2.72
CA LEU A 21 -2.09 -18.07 2.31
C LEU A 21 -0.77 -17.61 1.67
N GLU A 22 -0.85 -16.96 0.52
CA GLU A 22 0.33 -16.43 -0.17
C GLU A 22 1.19 -15.53 0.74
N LEU A 23 2.52 -15.64 0.61
CA LEU A 23 3.51 -14.83 1.30
C LEU A 23 3.22 -14.75 2.80
N SER A 24 3.07 -15.92 3.41
CA SER A 24 2.62 -16.02 4.80
C SER A 24 3.38 -17.06 5.60
N ARG A 25 3.08 -17.06 6.90
CA ARG A 25 3.60 -18.02 7.88
C ARG A 25 3.25 -19.47 7.55
N SER A 26 2.41 -19.77 6.56
CA SER A 26 2.19 -21.16 6.12
C SER A 26 3.38 -21.76 5.38
N ASN A 27 4.33 -20.95 4.88
CA ASN A 27 5.50 -21.45 4.16
C ASN A 27 6.37 -22.41 5.00
N ARG A 28 6.57 -22.16 6.29
CA ARG A 28 7.29 -23.10 7.18
C ARG A 28 6.59 -24.45 7.34
N ILE A 29 5.26 -24.50 7.23
CA ILE A 29 4.51 -25.76 7.24
C ILE A 29 4.67 -26.48 5.91
N LEU A 30 4.60 -25.72 4.81
CA LEU A 30 4.85 -26.23 3.46
C LEU A 30 6.27 -26.83 3.36
N PHE A 31 7.27 -26.14 3.90
CA PHE A 31 8.65 -26.61 3.98
C PHE A 31 8.77 -27.90 4.81
N LEU A 32 8.15 -27.95 5.99
CA LEU A 32 8.15 -29.17 6.81
C LEU A 32 7.46 -30.35 6.12
N LEU A 33 6.34 -30.12 5.41
CA LEU A 33 5.65 -31.17 4.66
C LEU A 33 6.51 -31.72 3.51
N GLU A 34 7.28 -30.87 2.83
CA GLU A 34 8.25 -31.30 1.83
C GLU A 34 9.39 -32.12 2.44
N GLU A 35 9.92 -31.71 3.59
CA GLU A 35 10.95 -32.45 4.32
C GLU A 35 10.45 -33.81 4.85
N LEU A 36 9.19 -33.88 5.28
CA LEU A 36 8.56 -35.11 5.75
C LEU A 36 8.28 -36.12 4.63
N GLN A 37 8.24 -35.65 3.37
CA GLN A 37 7.94 -36.48 2.20
C GLN A 37 6.66 -37.31 2.37
N VAL A 38 5.63 -36.69 2.94
CA VAL A 38 4.29 -37.28 3.06
C VAL A 38 3.38 -36.75 1.96
N PRO A 39 2.38 -37.51 1.48
CA PRO A 39 1.41 -36.98 0.54
C PRO A 39 0.53 -35.93 1.26
N TYR A 40 0.23 -34.83 0.58
CA TYR A 40 -0.69 -33.78 1.05
C TYR A 40 -1.20 -32.95 -0.13
N GLU A 41 -2.30 -32.24 0.07
CA GLU A 41 -2.84 -31.24 -0.86
C GLU A 41 -2.54 -29.82 -0.36
N VAL A 42 -2.31 -28.89 -1.29
CA VAL A 42 -2.23 -27.45 -0.97
C VAL A 42 -3.45 -26.76 -1.55
N LYS A 43 -4.23 -26.11 -0.68
CA LYS A 43 -5.28 -25.19 -1.09
C LYS A 43 -4.77 -23.77 -0.95
N HIS A 44 -4.67 -23.06 -2.08
CA HIS A 44 -4.13 -21.71 -2.13
C HIS A 44 -5.19 -20.66 -1.83
N TYR A 45 -4.81 -19.71 -0.99
CA TYR A 45 -5.58 -18.53 -0.61
C TYR A 45 -4.77 -17.29 -0.96
N LYS A 46 -5.44 -16.29 -1.52
CA LYS A 46 -4.81 -15.02 -1.86
C LYS A 46 -5.05 -14.01 -0.76
N ARG A 47 -4.09 -13.11 -0.55
CA ARG A 47 -4.33 -11.96 0.30
C ARG A 47 -5.24 -11.00 -0.42
N ASP A 48 -6.05 -10.28 0.34
CA ASP A 48 -6.76 -9.13 -0.20
C ASP A 48 -5.74 -8.17 -0.83
N PRO A 49 -5.90 -7.78 -2.11
CA PRO A 49 -4.86 -7.06 -2.85
C PRO A 49 -4.61 -5.64 -2.31
N VAL A 50 -5.50 -5.13 -1.44
CA VAL A 50 -5.43 -3.79 -0.85
C VAL A 50 -4.87 -3.84 0.57
N THR A 51 -5.53 -4.56 1.47
CA THR A 51 -5.16 -4.66 2.89
C THR A 51 -4.01 -5.62 3.14
N ARG A 52 -3.72 -6.51 2.17
CA ARG A 52 -2.80 -7.65 2.29
C ARG A 52 -3.17 -8.61 3.44
N LEU A 53 -4.37 -8.49 4.00
CA LEU A 53 -4.89 -9.40 5.02
C LEU A 53 -5.41 -10.70 4.38
N ALA A 54 -5.64 -11.71 5.20
CA ALA A 54 -6.34 -12.92 4.79
C ALA A 54 -7.77 -12.57 4.32
N GLY A 55 -8.22 -13.19 3.22
CA GLY A 55 -9.60 -13.09 2.77
C GLY A 55 -10.59 -13.78 3.71
N ASP A 56 -11.88 -13.49 3.53
CA ASP A 56 -12.96 -14.11 4.31
C ASP A 56 -13.15 -15.61 4.00
N ASP A 57 -12.56 -16.11 2.92
CA ASP A 57 -12.59 -17.52 2.52
C ASP A 57 -11.90 -18.45 3.52
N LEU A 58 -10.89 -17.98 4.26
CA LEU A 58 -10.29 -18.75 5.36
C LEU A 58 -11.25 -18.92 6.56
N LYS A 59 -12.24 -18.03 6.73
CA LYS A 59 -13.26 -18.18 7.79
C LYS A 59 -14.17 -19.39 7.56
N GLN A 60 -14.25 -19.87 6.32
CA GLN A 60 -14.99 -21.09 5.97
C GLN A 60 -14.31 -22.35 6.49
N ILE A 61 -13.00 -22.28 6.79
CA ILE A 61 -12.22 -23.41 7.32
C ILE A 61 -12.14 -23.31 8.84
N HIS A 62 -11.78 -22.13 9.37
CA HIS A 62 -11.75 -21.89 10.81
C HIS A 62 -12.23 -20.46 11.13
N PRO A 63 -13.10 -20.24 12.14
CA PRO A 63 -13.71 -18.93 12.43
C PRO A 63 -12.72 -17.77 12.62
N LEU A 64 -11.48 -18.06 13.02
CA LEU A 64 -10.43 -17.07 13.19
C LEU A 64 -9.97 -16.43 11.85
N GLY A 65 -10.17 -17.11 10.72
CA GLY A 65 -9.83 -16.59 9.38
C GLY A 65 -8.35 -16.29 9.18
N ARG A 66 -7.46 -17.05 9.85
CA ARG A 66 -6.00 -16.85 9.80
C ARG A 66 -5.29 -18.06 9.21
N SER A 67 -4.09 -17.84 8.68
CA SER A 67 -3.18 -18.86 8.16
C SER A 67 -1.94 -18.97 9.08
N PRO A 68 -1.31 -20.15 9.23
CA PRO A 68 -1.69 -21.44 8.61
C PRO A 68 -2.91 -22.12 9.25
N VAL A 69 -3.58 -22.97 8.45
CA VAL A 69 -4.52 -23.99 8.92
C VAL A 69 -4.19 -25.30 8.23
N LEU A 70 -4.14 -26.40 8.99
CA LEU A 70 -3.98 -27.75 8.47
C LEU A 70 -5.28 -28.53 8.71
N THR A 71 -5.78 -29.20 7.68
CA THR A 71 -6.84 -30.21 7.82
C THR A 71 -6.21 -31.59 7.73
N ASP A 72 -6.58 -32.49 8.64
CA ASP A 72 -6.18 -33.91 8.63
C ASP A 72 -7.43 -34.78 8.83
N GLY A 73 -8.03 -35.20 7.71
CA GLY A 73 -9.34 -35.84 7.72
C GLY A 73 -10.41 -34.88 8.27
N GLU A 74 -11.01 -35.22 9.42
CA GLU A 74 -12.01 -34.39 10.10
C GLU A 74 -11.41 -33.37 11.08
N LEU A 75 -10.08 -33.40 11.29
CA LEU A 75 -9.41 -32.51 12.22
C LEU A 75 -9.07 -31.19 11.53
N THR A 76 -9.38 -30.07 12.17
CA THR A 76 -8.90 -28.73 11.78
C THR A 76 -7.94 -28.22 12.84
N ILE A 77 -6.67 -28.04 12.46
CA ILE A 77 -5.59 -27.67 13.35
C ILE A 77 -5.11 -26.26 12.99
N ILE A 78 -5.14 -25.39 13.98
CA ILE A 78 -4.63 -24.01 13.90
C ILE A 78 -3.42 -23.84 14.81
N GLU A 79 -2.77 -22.69 14.69
CA GLU A 79 -1.49 -22.35 15.32
C GLU A 79 -0.31 -23.14 14.74
N THR A 80 0.67 -22.40 14.23
CA THR A 80 1.85 -22.93 13.57
C THR A 80 2.52 -24.06 14.35
N ASN A 81 2.82 -23.84 15.63
CA ASN A 81 3.59 -24.80 16.42
C ASN A 81 2.79 -26.06 16.74
N ALA A 82 1.46 -25.95 16.89
CA ALA A 82 0.59 -27.10 17.07
C ALA A 82 0.50 -27.94 15.78
N ILE A 83 0.47 -27.29 14.61
CA ILE A 83 0.55 -27.98 13.31
C ILE A 83 1.88 -28.73 13.17
N ILE A 84 3.02 -28.09 13.50
CA ILE A 84 4.33 -28.73 13.47
C ILE A 84 4.37 -29.94 14.42
N GLU A 85 3.91 -29.79 15.65
CA GLU A 85 3.86 -30.87 16.63
C GLU A 85 3.00 -32.05 16.15
N HIS A 86 1.80 -31.78 15.61
CA HIS A 86 0.93 -32.80 15.02
C HIS A 86 1.64 -33.58 13.91
N LEU A 87 2.28 -32.87 12.98
CA LEU A 87 3.01 -33.49 11.88
C LEU A 87 4.17 -34.37 12.39
N LEU A 88 4.90 -33.92 13.41
CA LEU A 88 6.00 -34.70 13.98
C LEU A 88 5.53 -35.90 14.81
N LEU A 89 4.39 -35.82 15.48
CA LEU A 89 3.87 -36.94 16.25
C LEU A 89 3.27 -38.04 15.37
N HIS A 90 2.63 -37.65 14.25
CA HIS A 90 1.83 -38.58 13.45
C HIS A 90 2.45 -38.97 12.10
N TYR A 91 3.33 -38.14 11.55
CA TYR A 91 3.88 -38.34 10.20
C TYR A 91 5.41 -38.46 10.15
N TYR A 92 6.14 -38.06 11.20
CA TYR A 92 7.59 -38.19 11.21
C TYR A 92 8.06 -39.63 11.50
N ASP A 93 8.77 -40.19 10.52
CA ASP A 93 9.45 -41.47 10.62
C ASP A 93 10.97 -41.29 10.42
N PRO A 94 11.79 -41.39 11.49
CA PRO A 94 13.24 -41.23 11.41
C PRO A 94 13.93 -42.32 10.59
N SER A 95 13.23 -43.40 10.21
CA SER A 95 13.76 -44.40 9.28
C SER A 95 13.64 -43.98 7.81
N ARG A 96 12.82 -42.96 7.51
CA ARG A 96 12.57 -42.47 6.15
C ARG A 96 13.25 -41.13 5.87
N VAL A 97 13.17 -40.21 6.82
CA VAL A 97 13.70 -38.83 6.70
C VAL A 97 14.38 -38.46 8.02
N SER A 98 15.37 -37.56 7.99
CA SER A 98 16.12 -37.15 9.19
C SER A 98 15.75 -35.71 9.58
N LEU A 99 14.89 -35.56 10.59
CA LEU A 99 14.45 -34.27 11.13
C LEU A 99 14.72 -34.13 12.64
N GLY A 100 15.78 -34.79 13.11
CA GLY A 100 16.18 -34.79 14.52
C GLY A 100 15.56 -35.93 15.34
N PRO A 101 15.68 -35.88 16.68
CA PRO A 101 15.03 -36.86 17.56
C PRO A 101 13.50 -36.77 17.47
N LYS A 102 12.82 -37.86 17.84
CA LYS A 102 11.35 -37.81 17.96
C LYS A 102 10.96 -36.94 19.15
N LEU A 103 9.92 -36.13 18.98
CA LEU A 103 9.36 -35.35 20.09
C LEU A 103 8.92 -36.24 21.24
N GLY A 104 9.05 -35.71 22.46
CA GLY A 104 8.67 -36.40 23.70
C GLY A 104 9.70 -37.42 24.20
N GLN A 105 10.82 -37.60 23.50
CA GLN A 105 11.92 -38.39 24.03
C GLN A 105 12.58 -37.65 25.21
N LYS A 106 12.96 -38.39 26.25
CA LYS A 106 13.64 -37.83 27.42
C LYS A 106 15.14 -37.62 27.15
N THR A 107 15.46 -36.81 26.15
CA THR A 107 16.82 -36.42 25.77
C THR A 107 16.90 -34.91 25.59
N GLN A 108 18.11 -34.35 25.69
CA GLN A 108 18.30 -32.90 25.56
C GLN A 108 17.96 -32.44 24.14
N GLU A 109 18.32 -33.22 23.13
CA GLU A 109 18.10 -32.89 21.72
C GLU A 109 16.60 -32.83 21.40
N SER A 110 15.78 -33.73 21.99
CA SER A 110 14.32 -33.67 21.80
C SER A 110 13.71 -32.46 22.50
N ILE A 111 14.26 -32.05 23.64
CA ILE A 111 13.84 -30.83 24.34
C ILE A 111 14.24 -29.61 23.53
N ASP A 112 15.45 -29.58 22.96
CA ASP A 112 15.96 -28.48 22.16
C ASP A 112 15.15 -28.29 20.87
N VAL A 113 14.77 -29.37 20.18
CA VAL A 113 13.85 -29.28 19.02
C VAL A 113 12.54 -28.61 19.43
N ALA A 114 11.90 -29.08 20.51
CA ALA A 114 10.65 -28.51 21.00
C ALA A 114 10.82 -27.04 21.42
N ALA A 115 11.91 -26.73 22.12
CA ALA A 115 12.23 -25.39 22.60
C ALA A 115 12.41 -24.42 21.43
N TRP A 116 13.16 -24.78 20.39
CA TRP A 116 13.37 -23.93 19.22
C TRP A 116 12.10 -23.73 18.38
N ILE A 117 11.24 -24.76 18.26
CA ILE A 117 9.92 -24.60 17.64
C ILE A 117 9.12 -23.54 18.41
N GLN A 118 9.09 -23.60 19.75
CA GLN A 118 8.43 -22.59 20.58
C GLN A 118 9.09 -21.21 20.49
N PHE A 119 10.42 -21.16 20.53
CA PHE A 119 11.22 -19.94 20.43
C PHE A 119 10.91 -19.14 19.16
N SER A 120 10.62 -19.85 18.05
CA SER A 120 10.26 -19.23 16.78
C SER A 120 9.06 -18.29 16.88
N GLU A 121 8.11 -18.53 17.78
CA GLU A 121 6.91 -17.69 17.98
C GLU A 121 6.95 -16.92 19.30
N ALA A 122 7.32 -17.59 20.40
CA ALA A 122 7.26 -17.05 21.75
C ALA A 122 8.45 -16.13 22.12
N SER A 123 9.49 -16.09 21.30
CA SER A 123 10.65 -15.19 21.50
C SER A 123 10.83 -14.27 20.31
N ILE A 124 11.19 -14.80 19.13
CA ILE A 124 11.48 -13.98 17.95
C ILE A 124 10.25 -13.17 17.50
N MET A 125 9.12 -13.84 17.28
CA MET A 125 7.92 -13.19 16.75
C MET A 125 7.19 -12.36 17.80
N LEU A 126 7.34 -12.71 19.10
CA LEU A 126 6.81 -11.94 20.21
C LEU A 126 7.27 -10.48 20.14
N HIS A 127 8.52 -10.23 19.78
CA HIS A 127 9.06 -8.88 19.60
C HIS A 127 8.99 -8.40 18.15
N GLY A 128 9.15 -9.31 17.19
CA GLY A 128 9.12 -9.00 15.76
C GLY A 128 7.79 -8.46 15.25
N ILE A 129 6.67 -9.02 15.70
CA ILE A 129 5.34 -8.61 15.24
C ILE A 129 4.92 -7.22 15.76
N PRO A 130 5.09 -6.90 17.05
CA PRO A 130 4.87 -5.54 17.52
C PRO A 130 5.74 -4.52 16.79
N LEU A 131 7.04 -4.82 16.57
CA LEU A 131 7.91 -3.94 15.79
C LEU A 131 7.41 -3.76 14.36
N PHE A 132 7.01 -4.85 13.69
CA PHE A 132 6.41 -4.80 12.37
C PHE A 132 5.14 -3.94 12.34
N TYR A 133 4.28 -4.02 13.35
CA TYR A 133 3.07 -3.19 13.43
C TYR A 133 3.35 -1.72 13.70
N VAL A 134 4.33 -1.40 14.54
CA VAL A 134 4.82 -0.02 14.72
C VAL A 134 5.31 0.54 13.39
N ILE A 135 6.06 -0.28 12.65
CA ILE A 135 6.60 0.07 11.34
C ILE A 135 5.49 0.30 10.31
N LYS A 136 4.57 -0.66 10.16
CA LYS A 136 3.47 -0.58 9.18
C LYS A 136 2.38 0.43 9.57
N GLY A 137 2.21 0.69 10.86
CA GLY A 137 1.29 1.69 11.39
C GLY A 137 1.85 3.12 11.37
N GLY A 138 3.06 3.34 10.85
CA GLY A 138 3.67 4.67 10.74
C GLY A 138 4.17 5.27 12.05
N ALA A 139 4.20 4.49 13.13
CA ALA A 139 4.62 4.93 14.46
C ALA A 139 6.14 4.75 14.72
N ALA A 140 6.87 4.17 13.77
CA ALA A 140 8.33 4.05 13.80
C ALA A 140 9.00 5.40 13.51
N THR A 141 10.08 5.74 14.22
CA THR A 141 10.86 6.94 13.89
C THR A 141 11.92 6.62 12.83
N GLN A 142 12.49 7.63 12.20
CA GLN A 142 13.56 7.44 11.21
C GLN A 142 14.87 6.94 11.83
N ASP A 143 15.07 7.22 13.12
CA ASP A 143 16.31 6.98 13.86
C ASP A 143 16.18 5.91 14.95
N GLY A 144 15.01 5.27 15.12
CA GLY A 144 14.79 4.23 16.12
C GLY A 144 14.68 4.76 17.55
N SER A 145 14.27 6.01 17.71
CA SER A 145 14.22 6.69 18.99
C SER A 145 12.92 6.46 19.77
N ALA A 146 11.84 5.94 19.15
CA ALA A 146 10.58 5.71 19.87
C ALA A 146 10.73 4.67 20.98
N GLY A 147 9.96 4.87 22.06
CA GLY A 147 9.97 3.96 23.21
C GLY A 147 9.59 2.53 22.83
N VAL A 148 8.57 2.36 21.99
CA VAL A 148 8.12 1.03 21.54
C VAL A 148 9.16 0.34 20.65
N GLU A 149 9.88 1.08 19.81
CA GLU A 149 10.97 0.54 18.98
C GLU A 149 12.11 0.02 19.88
N LYS A 150 12.51 0.81 20.88
CA LYS A 150 13.55 0.41 21.84
C LYS A 150 13.17 -0.83 22.64
N VAL A 151 11.91 -0.94 23.07
CA VAL A 151 11.41 -2.11 23.80
C VAL A 151 11.45 -3.36 22.91
N CYS A 152 10.92 -3.28 21.69
CA CYS A 152 10.92 -4.42 20.78
C CYS A 152 12.35 -4.80 20.36
N ALA A 153 13.17 -3.80 20.02
CA ALA A 153 14.56 -4.00 19.62
C ALA A 153 15.40 -4.65 20.72
N ARG A 154 15.17 -4.30 21.99
CA ARG A 154 15.86 -4.95 23.12
C ARG A 154 15.60 -6.46 23.15
N GLY A 155 14.36 -6.87 22.92
CA GLY A 155 13.98 -8.29 22.85
C GLY A 155 14.61 -8.98 21.64
N ILE A 156 14.40 -8.42 20.44
CA ILE A 156 14.95 -8.96 19.18
C ILE A 156 16.47 -9.10 19.26
N LYS A 157 17.18 -8.10 19.81
CA LYS A 157 18.63 -8.15 19.98
C LYS A 157 19.07 -9.30 20.87
N ALA A 158 18.38 -9.53 21.99
CA ALA A 158 18.69 -10.65 22.88
C ALA A 158 18.43 -12.00 22.18
N ASP A 159 17.31 -12.11 21.46
CA ASP A 159 16.94 -13.33 20.77
C ASP A 159 17.92 -13.65 19.63
N LEU A 160 18.28 -12.66 18.80
CA LEU A 160 19.26 -12.82 17.72
C LEU A 160 20.66 -13.14 18.24
N ALA A 161 21.08 -12.54 19.35
CA ALA A 161 22.35 -12.86 19.99
C ALA A 161 22.38 -14.33 20.47
N TYR A 162 21.29 -14.80 21.06
CA TYR A 162 21.17 -16.19 21.52
C TYR A 162 21.22 -17.20 20.36
N VAL A 163 20.54 -16.91 19.25
CA VAL A 163 20.60 -17.72 18.02
C VAL A 163 22.02 -17.75 17.47
N GLU A 164 22.66 -16.58 17.32
CA GLU A 164 24.02 -16.45 16.79
C GLU A 164 25.05 -17.19 17.66
N GLU A 165 24.96 -17.08 18.99
CA GLU A 165 25.85 -17.76 19.93
C GLU A 165 25.66 -19.27 19.89
N THR A 166 24.41 -19.74 19.80
CA THR A 166 24.13 -21.18 19.67
C THR A 166 24.73 -21.74 18.39
N LEU A 167 24.45 -21.10 17.25
CA LEU A 167 24.98 -21.53 15.95
C LEU A 167 26.51 -21.52 15.94
N LYS A 168 27.17 -20.52 16.54
CA LYS A 168 28.65 -20.52 16.67
C LYS A 168 29.16 -21.68 17.51
N LYS A 169 28.52 -21.92 18.65
CA LYS A 169 28.93 -22.96 19.61
C LYS A 169 28.74 -24.36 19.04
N ASP A 170 27.64 -24.60 18.34
CA ASP A 170 27.22 -25.92 17.88
C ASP A 170 27.47 -26.13 16.38
N GLY A 171 28.48 -25.44 15.81
CA GLY A 171 28.97 -25.72 14.44
C GLY A 171 28.01 -25.34 13.30
N GLY A 172 27.11 -24.39 13.56
CA GLY A 172 26.08 -23.93 12.63
C GLY A 172 24.79 -24.75 12.71
N GLN A 173 24.61 -25.55 13.77
CA GLN A 173 23.41 -26.35 14.02
C GLN A 173 22.58 -25.71 15.14
N LEU A 174 21.25 -25.64 14.99
CA LEU A 174 20.35 -25.20 16.07
C LEU A 174 20.25 -26.25 17.19
N VAL A 175 20.28 -27.53 16.81
CA VAL A 175 20.25 -28.67 17.73
C VAL A 175 21.55 -29.43 17.56
N LYS A 176 22.35 -29.46 18.62
CA LYS A 176 23.68 -30.05 18.61
C LYS A 176 23.65 -31.51 18.13
N GLY A 177 24.52 -31.83 17.17
CA GLY A 177 24.65 -33.18 16.62
C GLY A 177 23.65 -33.51 15.51
N HIS A 178 22.81 -32.54 15.12
CA HIS A 178 21.84 -32.69 14.04
C HIS A 178 22.04 -31.57 13.01
N ASP A 179 22.40 -31.95 11.79
CA ASP A 179 22.62 -30.98 10.69
C ASP A 179 21.35 -30.21 10.32
N PHE A 180 20.18 -30.82 10.51
CA PHE A 180 18.88 -30.22 10.25
C PHE A 180 17.79 -30.94 11.04
N THR A 181 16.81 -30.19 11.52
CA THR A 181 15.68 -30.67 12.31
C THR A 181 14.40 -29.91 11.94
N ALA A 182 13.26 -30.35 12.49
CA ALA A 182 12.01 -29.60 12.34
C ALA A 182 12.05 -28.21 12.99
N ALA A 183 12.97 -27.97 13.95
CA ALA A 183 13.17 -26.64 14.52
C ALA A 183 13.70 -25.64 13.48
N ASP A 184 14.51 -26.09 12.53
CA ASP A 184 15.03 -25.25 11.46
C ASP A 184 13.92 -24.77 10.54
N CYS A 185 12.95 -25.63 10.21
CA CYS A 185 11.75 -25.25 9.47
C CYS A 185 10.97 -24.14 10.19
N ALA A 186 10.81 -24.25 11.51
CA ALA A 186 10.09 -23.27 12.32
C ALA A 186 10.83 -21.92 12.41
N MET A 187 12.13 -21.98 12.69
CA MET A 187 12.96 -20.81 12.95
C MET A 187 13.25 -19.99 11.69
N LEU A 188 13.42 -20.64 10.53
CA LEU A 188 13.86 -19.98 9.29
C LEU A 188 12.95 -18.81 8.95
N TYR A 189 11.63 -19.04 8.87
CA TYR A 189 10.67 -17.99 8.56
C TYR A 189 10.75 -16.83 9.56
N SER A 190 10.85 -17.14 10.86
CA SER A 190 10.83 -16.10 11.89
C SER A 190 12.06 -15.20 11.82
N ILE A 191 13.25 -15.76 11.60
CA ILE A 191 14.48 -14.98 11.40
C ILE A 191 14.44 -14.22 10.07
N ASP A 192 13.99 -14.87 9.01
CA ASP A 192 13.89 -14.25 7.68
C ASP A 192 12.95 -13.05 7.68
N MET A 193 11.81 -13.16 8.38
CA MET A 193 10.88 -12.04 8.57
C MET A 193 11.53 -10.88 9.34
N ILE A 194 12.37 -11.15 10.36
CA ILE A 194 13.15 -10.10 11.03
C ILE A 194 14.13 -9.46 10.04
N GLY A 195 14.85 -10.25 9.24
CA GLY A 195 15.77 -9.74 8.22
C GLY A 195 15.11 -8.74 7.29
N HIS A 196 13.96 -9.12 6.73
CA HIS A 196 13.21 -8.24 5.85
C HIS A 196 12.69 -6.98 6.57
N ILE A 197 12.25 -7.07 7.83
CA ILE A 197 11.90 -5.89 8.63
C ILE A 197 13.09 -4.93 8.71
N LEU A 198 14.28 -5.44 9.02
CA LEU A 198 15.50 -4.64 9.14
C LEU A 198 15.89 -4.00 7.80
N GLU A 199 15.74 -4.73 6.69
CA GLU A 199 16.07 -4.23 5.34
C GLU A 199 15.16 -3.09 4.88
N THR A 200 13.92 -3.01 5.40
CA THR A 200 13.05 -1.85 5.14
C THR A 200 13.50 -0.57 5.86
N ARG A 201 14.54 -0.62 6.70
CA ARG A 201 14.98 0.48 7.56
C ARG A 201 16.42 0.93 7.27
N SER A 202 16.69 2.20 7.60
CA SER A 202 18.01 2.80 7.37
C SER A 202 19.09 2.10 8.20
N GLU A 203 20.33 2.15 7.75
CA GLU A 203 21.49 1.68 8.54
C GLU A 203 21.58 2.42 9.88
N GLN A 204 21.31 3.72 9.89
CA GLN A 204 21.27 4.53 11.11
C GLN A 204 20.24 4.01 12.12
N TRP A 205 19.01 3.72 11.67
CA TRP A 205 17.95 3.18 12.51
C TRP A 205 18.37 1.85 13.15
N ARG A 206 18.92 0.94 12.35
CA ARG A 206 19.40 -0.38 12.81
C ARG A 206 20.54 -0.24 13.80
N SER A 207 21.50 0.64 13.51
CA SER A 207 22.65 0.91 14.38
C SER A 207 22.23 1.48 15.73
N ASN A 208 21.31 2.45 15.75
CA ASN A 208 20.80 3.06 16.97
C ASN A 208 20.07 2.06 17.87
N LEU A 209 19.37 1.10 17.27
CA LEU A 209 18.69 0.03 18.00
C LEU A 209 19.58 -1.19 18.27
N GLY A 210 20.78 -1.23 17.68
CA GLY A 210 21.72 -2.35 17.78
C GLY A 210 21.18 -3.65 17.20
N LEU A 211 20.45 -3.56 16.09
CA LEU A 211 19.83 -4.69 15.40
C LEU A 211 20.65 -5.08 14.17
N ASP A 212 21.16 -6.31 14.15
CA ASP A 212 21.80 -6.94 13.00
C ASP A 212 21.63 -8.47 13.09
N ILE A 213 21.59 -9.13 11.94
CA ILE A 213 21.61 -10.59 11.85
C ILE A 213 23.08 -11.02 11.77
N GLY A 214 23.53 -11.81 12.74
CA GLY A 214 24.90 -12.27 12.82
C GLY A 214 25.32 -13.19 11.65
N LEU A 215 26.63 -13.35 11.48
CA LEU A 215 27.20 -14.09 10.36
C LEU A 215 26.85 -15.58 10.41
N ALA A 216 26.90 -16.21 11.59
CA ALA A 216 26.56 -17.63 11.71
C ALA A 216 25.07 -17.87 11.42
N THR A 217 24.22 -16.93 11.83
CA THR A 217 22.79 -16.92 11.53
C THR A 217 22.54 -16.79 10.03
N LYS A 218 23.19 -15.85 9.34
CA LYS A 218 23.11 -15.71 7.87
C LYS A 218 23.53 -17.00 7.15
N GLN A 219 24.66 -17.58 7.53
CA GLN A 219 25.14 -18.85 6.95
C GLN A 219 24.18 -20.03 7.19
N TRP A 220 23.55 -20.08 8.36
CA TRP A 220 22.53 -21.09 8.66
C TRP A 220 21.26 -20.88 7.82
N MET A 221 20.82 -19.63 7.62
CA MET A 221 19.71 -19.31 6.72
C MET A 221 20.00 -19.75 5.28
N ASP A 222 21.19 -19.42 4.76
CA ASP A 222 21.62 -19.82 3.41
C ASP A 222 21.54 -21.35 3.23
N LYS A 223 22.07 -22.10 4.19
CA LYS A 223 21.97 -23.58 4.19
C LYS A 223 20.53 -24.07 4.16
N CYS A 224 19.62 -23.41 4.88
CA CYS A 224 18.21 -23.77 4.87
C CYS A 224 17.54 -23.44 3.53
N PHE A 225 17.84 -22.28 2.95
CA PHE A 225 17.32 -21.87 1.66
C PHE A 225 17.80 -22.78 0.52
N GLU A 226 19.02 -23.30 0.58
CA GLU A 226 19.56 -24.22 -0.42
C GLU A 226 18.92 -25.61 -0.39
N ARG A 227 18.10 -25.94 0.62
CA ARG A 227 17.52 -27.28 0.75
C ARG A 227 16.52 -27.57 -0.38
N PRO A 228 16.58 -28.77 -0.99
CA PRO A 228 15.64 -29.15 -2.05
C PRO A 228 14.16 -29.03 -1.64
N ALA A 229 13.83 -29.35 -0.38
CA ALA A 229 12.49 -29.24 0.15
C ALA A 229 12.03 -27.79 0.31
N PHE A 230 12.92 -26.87 0.70
CA PHE A 230 12.59 -25.44 0.75
C PHE A 230 12.32 -24.90 -0.65
N GLN A 231 13.17 -25.24 -1.61
CA GLN A 231 12.97 -24.88 -3.02
C GLN A 231 11.67 -25.48 -3.58
N ALA A 232 11.30 -26.69 -3.17
CA ALA A 232 10.01 -27.28 -3.51
C ALA A 232 8.82 -26.54 -2.87
N ALA A 233 8.96 -26.10 -1.63
CA ALA A 233 7.96 -25.25 -0.97
C ALA A 233 7.80 -23.90 -1.70
N LEU A 234 8.88 -23.25 -2.12
CA LEU A 234 8.82 -22.02 -2.92
C LEU A 234 8.12 -22.22 -4.28
N ARG A 235 8.37 -23.34 -4.96
CA ARG A 235 7.64 -23.66 -6.20
C ARG A 235 6.14 -23.78 -5.95
N LYS A 236 5.76 -24.41 -4.84
CA LYS A 236 4.36 -24.54 -4.42
C LYS A 236 3.75 -23.20 -3.98
N GLU A 237 4.54 -22.30 -3.40
CA GLU A 237 4.15 -20.89 -3.13
C GLU A 237 3.75 -20.15 -4.42
N GLY A 238 4.29 -20.55 -5.58
CA GLY A 238 4.14 -19.87 -6.86
C GLY A 238 5.30 -18.93 -7.20
N ILE A 239 6.45 -19.10 -6.54
CA ILE A 239 7.66 -18.30 -6.75
C ILE A 239 8.59 -19.01 -7.76
N PRO A 240 9.03 -18.35 -8.86
CA PRO A 240 9.93 -18.95 -9.85
C PRO A 240 11.29 -19.38 -9.27
N GLU A 241 11.88 -20.44 -9.82
CA GLU A 241 13.21 -20.92 -9.41
C GLU A 241 14.28 -19.81 -9.55
N GLY A 242 15.09 -19.62 -8.51
CA GLY A 242 16.16 -18.62 -8.48
C GLY A 242 15.79 -17.26 -7.86
N GLN A 243 14.53 -17.03 -7.45
CA GLN A 243 14.18 -15.89 -6.58
C GLN A 243 14.39 -16.26 -5.10
N ASN A 244 15.57 -15.95 -4.58
CA ASN A 244 15.92 -16.20 -3.17
C ASN A 244 15.22 -15.23 -2.20
N ASP A 245 14.89 -14.02 -2.67
CA ASP A 245 14.14 -13.02 -1.90
C ASP A 245 12.62 -13.25 -2.08
N TRP A 246 12.14 -14.30 -1.43
CA TRP A 246 10.78 -14.80 -1.61
C TRP A 246 9.74 -13.98 -0.81
N LEU A 247 10.16 -13.32 0.29
CA LEU A 247 9.32 -12.42 1.09
C LEU A 247 9.38 -10.96 0.62
N ALA A 248 10.29 -10.57 -0.27
CA ALA A 248 10.32 -9.21 -0.83
C ALA A 248 8.95 -8.72 -1.26
N SER A 249 8.18 -9.51 -1.98
CA SER A 249 6.88 -9.06 -2.50
C SER A 249 5.84 -8.76 -1.39
N PHE A 250 6.02 -9.29 -0.18
CA PHE A 250 5.25 -8.93 1.02
C PHE A 250 5.70 -7.59 1.60
N PHE A 251 7.01 -7.35 1.65
CA PHE A 251 7.59 -6.13 2.22
C PHE A 251 7.62 -4.93 1.26
N ASN A 252 7.90 -5.19 -0.02
CA ASN A 252 8.13 -4.26 -1.12
C ASN A 252 6.89 -4.02 -1.99
N GLY A 253 5.76 -4.69 -1.73
CA GLY A 253 4.51 -4.49 -2.47
C GLY A 253 4.67 -4.66 -3.98
N ALA A 254 4.81 -5.89 -4.47
CA ALA A 254 4.86 -6.22 -5.91
C ALA A 254 5.64 -5.24 -6.81
N SER A 255 6.87 -4.88 -6.42
CA SER A 255 7.87 -4.35 -7.34
C SER A 255 9.14 -5.19 -7.25
N SER A 256 9.25 -6.20 -8.11
CA SER A 256 10.48 -6.60 -8.83
C SER A 256 10.41 -8.05 -9.32
N SER A 257 10.32 -8.21 -10.63
CA SER A 257 10.83 -9.40 -11.31
C SER A 257 12.23 -9.09 -11.85
N SER A 258 13.22 -9.69 -11.21
CA SER A 258 14.55 -10.14 -11.70
C SER A 258 15.41 -9.22 -12.58
N SER A 259 16.60 -8.88 -12.07
CA SER A 259 17.84 -8.65 -12.84
C SER A 259 18.43 -10.02 -13.25
N SER A 260 18.84 -10.27 -14.49
CA SER A 260 20.08 -9.83 -15.15
C SER A 260 20.00 -10.33 -16.60
N SER A 261 20.44 -9.65 -17.65
CA SER A 261 21.80 -9.17 -17.90
C SER A 261 21.79 -8.19 -19.09
N SER A 262 22.61 -7.14 -18.97
CA SER A 262 23.21 -6.36 -20.06
C SER A 262 22.38 -6.12 -21.34
N GLN A 263 21.64 -5.01 -21.36
CA GLN A 263 21.68 -4.07 -22.47
C GLN A 263 21.27 -2.67 -22.00
N GLN A 264 22.16 -1.72 -22.25
CA GLN A 264 21.96 -0.30 -22.04
C GLN A 264 20.73 0.17 -22.84
N GLN A 265 19.61 0.36 -22.17
CA GLN A 265 18.59 1.31 -22.58
C GLN A 265 18.19 2.10 -21.35
N GLN A 266 18.50 3.41 -21.38
CA GLN A 266 17.96 4.41 -20.46
C GLN A 266 16.43 4.30 -20.43
N LYS A 267 15.88 3.55 -19.47
CA LYS A 267 14.47 3.71 -19.08
C LYS A 267 14.35 5.12 -18.52
N LYS A 268 13.69 6.01 -19.27
CA LYS A 268 13.14 7.27 -18.74
C LYS A 268 12.51 6.96 -17.38
N ARG A 269 12.98 7.60 -16.30
CA ARG A 269 12.29 7.56 -15.00
C ARG A 269 10.82 7.88 -15.28
N SER A 270 9.92 6.94 -15.01
CA SER A 270 8.49 7.25 -14.98
C SER A 270 8.29 8.34 -13.93
N ARG A 271 7.55 9.39 -14.28
CA ARG A 271 7.14 10.44 -13.35
C ARG A 271 6.47 9.75 -12.15
N LYS A 272 6.73 10.20 -10.92
CA LYS A 272 6.00 9.77 -9.73
C LYS A 272 4.84 10.73 -9.50
N SER A 273 3.67 10.23 -9.09
CA SER A 273 2.54 11.06 -8.70
C SER A 273 2.88 11.95 -7.51
N LEU A 274 2.41 13.19 -7.54
CA LEU A 274 2.68 14.18 -6.49
C LEU A 274 1.41 14.51 -5.70
N PHE A 275 1.62 14.96 -4.47
CA PHE A 275 0.61 15.70 -3.72
C PHE A 275 0.46 17.11 -4.30
N ARG A 276 -0.80 17.54 -4.50
CA ARG A 276 -1.17 18.90 -4.91
C ARG A 276 -2.06 19.55 -3.83
N PRO A 277 -1.62 20.67 -3.20
CA PRO A 277 -2.36 21.27 -2.09
C PRO A 277 -3.65 21.96 -2.56
N CYS A 278 -4.63 22.08 -1.66
CA CYS A 278 -5.91 22.75 -1.94
C CYS A 278 -6.30 23.75 -0.85
N ILE A 279 -7.03 24.80 -1.22
CA ILE A 279 -7.68 25.74 -0.31
C ILE A 279 -9.11 25.99 -0.79
N ASP A 280 -10.08 25.39 -0.11
CA ASP A 280 -11.48 25.59 -0.44
C ASP A 280 -12.09 26.73 0.37
N LEU A 281 -12.72 27.68 -0.31
CA LEU A 281 -13.25 28.90 0.27
C LEU A 281 -14.77 28.92 0.18
N HIS A 282 -15.40 29.21 1.31
CA HIS A 282 -16.84 29.47 1.35
C HIS A 282 -17.14 30.56 2.38
N GLU A 283 -17.83 31.61 1.95
CA GLU A 283 -18.09 32.82 2.74
C GLU A 283 -16.79 33.52 3.19
N GLY A 284 -15.76 33.51 2.34
CA GLY A 284 -14.46 34.14 2.61
C GLY A 284 -13.57 33.38 3.60
N VAL A 285 -13.98 32.20 4.05
CA VAL A 285 -13.26 31.39 5.04
C VAL A 285 -12.85 30.05 4.44
N VAL A 286 -11.70 29.52 4.87
CA VAL A 286 -11.25 28.19 4.48
C VAL A 286 -12.13 27.13 5.15
N LYS A 287 -12.84 26.32 4.35
CA LYS A 287 -13.73 25.27 4.83
C LYS A 287 -13.50 23.99 4.06
N GLN A 288 -13.56 22.86 4.76
CA GLN A 288 -13.61 21.55 4.13
C GLN A 288 -15.04 21.04 4.15
N ILE A 289 -15.58 20.75 2.96
CA ILE A 289 -16.98 20.36 2.75
C ILE A 289 -17.11 18.90 2.32
N VAL A 290 -18.26 18.29 2.61
CA VAL A 290 -18.62 16.97 2.07
C VAL A 290 -19.37 17.13 0.75
N GLY A 291 -18.90 16.46 -0.30
CA GLY A 291 -19.50 16.47 -1.63
C GLY A 291 -20.99 16.10 -1.60
N GLY A 292 -21.80 16.82 -2.38
CA GLY A 292 -23.25 16.57 -2.51
C GLY A 292 -24.15 17.10 -1.39
N THR A 293 -23.60 17.81 -0.38
CA THR A 293 -24.40 18.40 0.72
C THR A 293 -24.75 19.89 0.54
N LEU A 294 -24.20 20.54 -0.50
CA LEU A 294 -24.55 21.92 -0.83
C LEU A 294 -25.95 21.99 -1.47
N THR A 295 -26.85 22.74 -0.81
CA THR A 295 -28.11 23.23 -1.40
C THR A 295 -28.10 24.76 -1.39
N ASP A 296 -29.06 25.41 -2.04
CA ASP A 296 -29.23 26.88 -2.01
C ASP A 296 -29.64 27.44 -0.64
N THR A 297 -29.85 26.56 0.33
CA THR A 297 -30.17 26.91 1.72
C THR A 297 -29.04 26.46 2.63
N ASP A 298 -28.45 27.39 3.38
CA ASP A 298 -27.31 27.17 4.31
C ASP A 298 -27.54 26.03 5.34
N SER A 299 -28.79 25.62 5.56
CA SER A 299 -29.17 24.65 6.58
C SER A 299 -28.75 23.19 6.32
N THR A 300 -28.23 22.83 5.14
CA THR A 300 -27.82 21.43 4.84
C THR A 300 -26.31 21.22 4.66
N LEU A 301 -25.50 22.28 4.73
CA LEU A 301 -24.07 22.20 4.51
C LEU A 301 -23.39 21.39 5.62
N ARG A 302 -22.83 20.22 5.30
CA ARG A 302 -21.97 19.48 6.23
C ARG A 302 -20.53 19.91 6.03
N THR A 303 -20.02 20.69 6.98
CA THR A 303 -18.61 21.08 7.05
C THR A 303 -17.84 20.10 7.93
N ASN A 304 -16.78 19.51 7.40
CA ASN A 304 -15.83 18.72 8.19
C ASN A 304 -14.95 19.63 9.06
N PHE A 305 -14.66 20.84 8.57
CA PHE A 305 -13.80 21.79 9.26
C PHE A 305 -14.02 23.24 8.78
N VAL A 306 -13.84 24.18 9.69
CA VAL A 306 -13.75 25.63 9.40
C VAL A 306 -12.45 26.12 10.02
N ALA A 307 -11.54 26.64 9.19
CA ALA A 307 -10.25 27.08 9.67
C ALA A 307 -10.34 28.39 10.46
N THR A 308 -9.51 28.49 11.50
CA THR A 308 -9.26 29.75 12.21
C THR A 308 -8.23 30.63 11.50
N HIS A 309 -7.39 30.03 10.66
CA HIS A 309 -6.35 30.72 9.90
C HIS A 309 -6.87 31.22 8.56
N SER A 310 -6.25 32.30 8.05
CA SER A 310 -6.64 32.91 6.77
C SER A 310 -6.17 32.07 5.57
N PRO A 311 -6.78 32.25 4.38
CA PRO A 311 -6.30 31.62 3.14
C PRO A 311 -4.83 31.94 2.83
N ALA A 312 -4.40 33.18 3.07
CA ALA A 312 -3.01 33.62 2.95
C ALA A 312 -2.04 32.86 3.85
N HIS A 313 -2.48 32.44 5.05
CA HIS A 313 -1.67 31.61 5.95
C HIS A 313 -1.37 30.25 5.32
N PHE A 314 -2.39 29.55 4.81
CA PHE A 314 -2.20 28.25 4.16
C PHE A 314 -1.35 28.36 2.88
N ALA A 315 -1.58 29.38 2.06
CA ALA A 315 -0.74 29.62 0.89
C ALA A 315 0.73 29.90 1.26
N SER A 316 0.98 30.65 2.34
CA SER A 316 2.34 30.89 2.85
C SER A 316 2.98 29.61 3.38
N LEU A 317 2.20 28.77 4.06
CA LEU A 317 2.67 27.47 4.54
C LEU A 317 3.07 26.56 3.38
N TYR A 318 2.24 26.46 2.34
CA TYR A 318 2.60 25.68 1.16
C TYR A 318 3.83 26.25 0.44
N ARG A 319 3.98 27.58 0.41
CA ARG A 319 5.15 28.26 -0.16
C ARG A 319 6.43 27.90 0.57
N GLN A 320 6.41 27.82 1.90
CA GLN A 320 7.56 27.41 2.71
C GLN A 320 8.05 26.01 2.35
N HIS A 321 7.16 25.14 1.87
CA HIS A 321 7.48 23.77 1.46
C HIS A 321 7.64 23.58 -0.06
N GLY A 322 7.49 24.64 -0.88
CA GLY A 322 7.66 24.54 -2.34
C GLY A 322 6.63 23.65 -3.06
N LEU A 323 5.48 23.38 -2.44
CA LEU A 323 4.33 22.63 -3.00
C LEU A 323 3.56 23.38 -4.12
N THR A 324 3.97 23.25 -5.38
CA THR A 324 3.33 23.94 -6.54
C THR A 324 2.21 23.14 -7.19
N GLY A 325 1.46 23.77 -8.10
CA GLY A 325 0.33 23.16 -8.84
C GLY A 325 -0.90 22.89 -7.97
N GLY A 326 -0.93 23.47 -6.76
CA GLY A 326 -2.10 23.45 -5.90
C GLY A 326 -3.18 24.43 -6.36
N HIS A 327 -4.36 24.39 -5.73
CA HIS A 327 -5.50 25.18 -6.16
C HIS A 327 -6.26 25.84 -5.01
N VAL A 328 -6.85 27.00 -5.31
CA VAL A 328 -7.80 27.71 -4.46
C VAL A 328 -9.17 27.67 -5.13
N ILE A 329 -10.18 27.07 -4.48
CA ILE A 329 -11.52 26.92 -5.06
C ILE A 329 -12.52 27.82 -4.34
N LYS A 330 -13.17 28.70 -5.10
CA LYS A 330 -14.24 29.57 -4.59
C LYS A 330 -15.60 28.87 -4.70
N LEU A 331 -16.15 28.48 -3.56
CA LEU A 331 -17.45 27.81 -3.44
C LEU A 331 -18.53 28.83 -3.10
N GLY A 332 -19.18 29.35 -4.14
CA GLY A 332 -20.22 30.38 -4.03
C GLY A 332 -19.68 31.81 -3.97
N PRO A 333 -20.55 32.79 -3.67
CA PRO A 333 -20.19 34.21 -3.68
C PRO A 333 -19.28 34.59 -2.49
N ARG A 334 -18.81 35.84 -2.47
CA ARG A 334 -18.03 36.46 -1.37
C ARG A 334 -16.67 35.80 -1.05
N ASN A 335 -16.05 35.16 -2.04
CA ASN A 335 -14.74 34.52 -1.85
C ASN A 335 -13.58 35.25 -2.57
N ASP A 336 -13.84 36.30 -3.33
CA ASP A 336 -12.81 36.92 -4.19
C ASP A 336 -11.69 37.59 -3.38
N GLU A 337 -11.99 38.30 -2.30
CA GLU A 337 -10.96 38.91 -1.45
C GLU A 337 -10.11 37.83 -0.76
N ALA A 338 -10.75 36.78 -0.26
CA ALA A 338 -10.10 35.62 0.36
C ALA A 338 -9.18 34.89 -0.64
N ALA A 339 -9.64 34.63 -1.86
CA ALA A 339 -8.86 34.00 -2.91
C ALA A 339 -7.69 34.90 -3.36
N ALA A 340 -7.92 36.21 -3.51
CA ALA A 340 -6.88 37.19 -3.82
C ALA A 340 -5.78 37.18 -2.75
N SER A 341 -6.15 37.08 -1.47
CA SER A 341 -5.18 36.99 -0.37
C SER A 341 -4.29 35.73 -0.45
N ALA A 342 -4.85 34.59 -0.88
CA ALA A 342 -4.10 33.35 -1.03
C ALA A 342 -3.09 33.42 -2.18
N VAL A 343 -3.53 33.84 -3.36
CA VAL A 343 -2.64 33.93 -4.54
C VAL A 343 -1.59 35.04 -4.39
N ALA A 344 -1.88 36.11 -3.65
CA ALA A 344 -0.91 37.14 -3.33
C ALA A 344 0.16 36.67 -2.33
N ALA A 345 -0.18 35.77 -1.40
CA ALA A 345 0.76 35.20 -0.42
C ALA A 345 1.76 34.24 -1.08
N TRP A 346 1.35 33.58 -2.17
CA TRP A 346 2.21 32.80 -3.03
C TRP A 346 2.02 33.11 -4.52
N PRO A 347 2.65 34.21 -5.00
CA PRO A 347 2.58 34.59 -6.39
C PRO A 347 3.09 33.49 -7.31
N ARG A 348 2.27 33.12 -8.29
CA ARG A 348 2.47 32.04 -9.26
C ARG A 348 2.77 30.66 -8.64
N GLY A 349 2.23 30.39 -7.45
CA GLY A 349 2.33 29.07 -6.82
C GLY A 349 1.04 28.27 -6.78
N LEU A 350 -0.12 28.94 -6.92
CA LEU A 350 -1.44 28.33 -6.81
C LEU A 350 -2.33 28.72 -8.01
N HIS A 351 -3.15 27.78 -8.43
CA HIS A 351 -4.25 28.00 -9.36
C HIS A 351 -5.47 28.59 -8.63
N VAL A 352 -6.38 29.25 -9.34
CA VAL A 352 -7.65 29.74 -8.77
C VAL A 352 -8.86 29.32 -9.61
N GLY A 353 -9.87 28.77 -8.96
CA GLY A 353 -11.12 28.30 -9.55
C GLY A 353 -12.38 28.83 -8.86
N GLY A 354 -13.53 28.58 -9.48
CA GLY A 354 -14.84 28.99 -8.98
C GLY A 354 -15.30 30.34 -9.57
N GLY A 355 -16.23 30.27 -10.52
CA GLY A 355 -16.77 31.45 -11.19
C GLY A 355 -15.81 32.10 -12.21
N ILE A 356 -14.79 31.39 -12.67
CA ILE A 356 -13.89 31.85 -13.73
C ILE A 356 -14.63 31.86 -15.07
N ASN A 357 -14.51 32.97 -15.80
CA ASN A 357 -15.11 33.17 -17.12
C ASN A 357 -14.23 34.11 -17.98
N GLY A 358 -14.66 34.36 -19.22
CA GLY A 358 -13.92 35.22 -20.17
C GLY A 358 -13.64 36.64 -19.68
N ASP A 359 -14.46 37.17 -18.75
CA ASP A 359 -14.35 38.55 -18.28
C ASP A 359 -13.33 38.70 -17.15
N ASN A 360 -13.18 37.70 -16.28
CA ASN A 360 -12.37 37.81 -15.05
C ASN A 360 -11.07 36.99 -15.07
N ALA A 361 -10.89 36.09 -16.02
CA ALA A 361 -9.77 35.14 -16.00
C ALA A 361 -8.39 35.83 -16.05
N LYS A 362 -8.23 36.88 -16.86
CA LYS A 362 -6.97 37.65 -16.94
C LYS A 362 -6.65 38.36 -15.63
N GLU A 363 -7.65 38.97 -15.01
CA GLU A 363 -7.48 39.69 -13.74
C GLU A 363 -6.94 38.76 -12.63
N TRP A 364 -7.35 37.48 -12.62
CA TRP A 364 -6.85 36.52 -11.66
C TRP A 364 -5.37 36.15 -11.85
N LEU A 365 -4.90 36.10 -13.10
CA LEU A 365 -3.48 35.91 -13.41
C LEU A 365 -2.67 37.15 -12.98
N GLU A 366 -3.19 38.36 -13.23
CA GLU A 366 -2.57 39.62 -12.81
C GLU A 366 -2.49 39.74 -11.27
N LYS A 367 -3.48 39.19 -10.55
CA LYS A 367 -3.48 39.09 -9.08
C LYS A 367 -2.47 38.08 -8.52
N GLY A 368 -1.83 37.28 -9.38
CA GLY A 368 -0.75 36.38 -8.99
C GLY A 368 -1.12 34.89 -9.00
N ALA A 369 -2.28 34.49 -9.53
CA ALA A 369 -2.53 33.07 -9.78
C ALA A 369 -1.54 32.52 -10.83
N GLU A 370 -1.08 31.28 -10.65
CA GLU A 370 -0.25 30.61 -11.67
C GLU A 370 -1.08 30.26 -12.91
N LYS A 371 -2.29 29.76 -12.68
CA LYS A 371 -3.28 29.40 -13.71
C LYS A 371 -4.68 29.69 -13.20
N VAL A 372 -5.64 29.78 -14.11
CA VAL A 372 -7.07 29.84 -13.78
C VAL A 372 -7.74 28.51 -14.07
N ILE A 373 -8.71 28.13 -13.24
CA ILE A 373 -9.46 26.89 -13.34
C ILE A 373 -10.89 27.20 -13.78
N VAL A 374 -11.24 26.79 -15.00
CA VAL A 374 -12.59 26.95 -15.52
C VAL A 374 -13.44 25.72 -15.20
N THR A 375 -14.68 25.97 -14.76
CA THR A 375 -15.65 24.94 -14.35
C THR A 375 -16.94 25.07 -15.18
N SER A 376 -18.03 25.56 -14.57
CA SER A 376 -19.38 25.63 -15.14
C SER A 376 -19.53 26.57 -16.34
N TYR A 377 -18.61 27.51 -16.55
CA TYR A 377 -18.63 28.43 -17.69
C TYR A 377 -18.63 27.69 -19.04
N LEU A 378 -18.00 26.51 -19.11
CA LEU A 378 -17.95 25.68 -20.32
C LEU A 378 -19.26 24.97 -20.66
N PHE A 379 -20.26 25.00 -19.76
CA PHE A 379 -21.50 24.23 -19.88
C PHE A 379 -22.76 25.10 -19.83
N PRO A 380 -22.93 26.07 -20.75
CA PRO A 380 -24.18 26.82 -20.85
C PRO A 380 -25.36 25.84 -21.04
N GLN A 381 -26.37 25.96 -20.16
CA GLN A 381 -27.55 25.07 -20.15
C GLN A 381 -27.19 23.57 -20.12
N CYS A 382 -26.14 23.20 -19.37
CA CYS A 382 -25.64 21.83 -19.23
C CYS A 382 -25.12 21.20 -20.54
N LYS A 383 -24.76 22.03 -21.53
CA LYS A 383 -24.18 21.58 -22.80
C LYS A 383 -22.76 22.09 -22.96
N PHE A 384 -21.83 21.18 -23.28
CA PHE A 384 -20.44 21.57 -23.52
C PHE A 384 -20.31 22.56 -24.68
N SER A 385 -19.59 23.66 -24.45
CA SER A 385 -19.29 24.70 -25.45
C SER A 385 -17.79 24.74 -25.74
N LEU A 386 -17.40 24.16 -26.88
CA LEU A 386 -16.02 24.24 -27.37
C LEU A 386 -15.60 25.69 -27.68
N GLU A 387 -16.53 26.50 -28.19
CA GLU A 387 -16.32 27.92 -28.49
C GLU A 387 -15.84 28.68 -27.25
N ARG A 388 -16.55 28.55 -26.11
CA ARG A 388 -16.15 29.20 -24.85
C ARG A 388 -14.77 28.75 -24.36
N LEU A 389 -14.45 27.47 -24.52
CA LEU A 389 -13.12 26.95 -24.17
C LEU A 389 -12.03 27.56 -25.05
N GLN A 390 -12.27 27.66 -26.36
CA GLN A 390 -11.35 28.24 -27.34
C GLN A 390 -11.13 29.74 -27.09
N GLU A 391 -12.21 30.49 -26.86
CA GLU A 391 -12.14 31.92 -26.53
C GLU A 391 -11.35 32.17 -25.24
N LEU A 392 -11.63 31.39 -24.19
CA LEU A 392 -10.94 31.51 -22.92
C LEU A 392 -9.45 31.16 -23.08
N SER A 393 -9.15 30.02 -23.73
CA SER A 393 -7.78 29.58 -24.02
C SER A 393 -7.00 30.62 -24.85
N ALA A 394 -7.62 31.22 -25.86
CA ALA A 394 -7.02 32.29 -26.65
C ALA A 394 -6.78 33.57 -25.83
N SER A 395 -7.67 33.87 -24.87
CA SER A 395 -7.56 35.05 -24.01
C SER A 395 -6.42 34.92 -22.99
N VAL A 396 -6.33 33.80 -22.27
CA VAL A 396 -5.35 33.64 -21.17
C VAL A 396 -4.10 32.84 -21.53
N GLY A 397 -4.08 32.18 -22.68
CA GLY A 397 -3.04 31.22 -23.05
C GLY A 397 -3.33 29.82 -22.50
N LYS A 398 -3.16 28.80 -23.35
CA LYS A 398 -3.37 27.38 -23.01
C LYS A 398 -2.58 26.96 -21.77
N GLU A 399 -1.35 27.44 -21.65
CA GLU A 399 -0.43 27.16 -20.54
C GLU A 399 -0.96 27.64 -19.18
N ASN A 400 -1.80 28.68 -19.16
CA ASN A 400 -2.37 29.28 -17.95
C ASN A 400 -3.81 28.82 -17.66
N LEU A 401 -4.32 27.84 -18.41
CA LEU A 401 -5.69 27.33 -18.25
C LEU A 401 -5.71 25.89 -17.74
N VAL A 402 -6.51 25.67 -16.70
CA VAL A 402 -6.87 24.36 -16.16
C VAL A 402 -8.36 24.14 -16.39
N VAL A 403 -8.75 22.95 -16.84
CA VAL A 403 -10.16 22.57 -16.92
C VAL A 403 -10.49 21.65 -15.75
N ASP A 404 -11.48 22.05 -14.95
CA ASP A 404 -12.04 21.20 -13.91
C ASP A 404 -13.12 20.28 -14.51
N VAL A 405 -12.83 18.99 -14.55
CA VAL A 405 -13.72 17.95 -15.02
C VAL A 405 -14.33 17.25 -13.82
N SER A 406 -15.29 17.97 -13.27
CA SER A 406 -16.16 17.58 -12.19
C SER A 406 -17.12 16.47 -12.64
N CYS A 407 -17.07 15.26 -12.06
CA CYS A 407 -17.85 14.10 -12.56
C CYS A 407 -18.54 13.23 -11.49
N ARG A 408 -19.59 12.51 -11.94
CA ARG A 408 -20.31 11.48 -11.17
C ARG A 408 -20.41 10.17 -11.94
N LYS A 409 -20.40 9.06 -11.22
CA LYS A 409 -20.52 7.71 -11.78
C LYS A 409 -21.99 7.34 -12.01
N LYS A 410 -22.30 6.88 -13.23
CA LYS A 410 -23.61 6.35 -13.62
C LYS A 410 -23.42 5.01 -14.33
N GLY A 411 -23.63 3.94 -13.58
CA GLY A 411 -23.30 2.59 -14.06
C GLY A 411 -21.79 2.44 -14.24
N SER A 412 -21.34 2.13 -15.46
CA SER A 412 -19.92 1.97 -15.81
C SER A 412 -19.30 3.22 -16.47
N LYS A 413 -19.95 4.38 -16.36
CA LYS A 413 -19.54 5.62 -17.03
C LYS A 413 -19.48 6.77 -16.05
N TRP A 414 -18.63 7.76 -16.33
CA TRP A 414 -18.59 9.03 -15.62
C TRP A 414 -19.13 10.14 -16.51
N THR A 415 -20.00 10.97 -15.97
CA THR A 415 -20.57 12.10 -16.70
C THR A 415 -20.25 13.38 -15.94
N VAL A 416 -19.90 14.43 -16.68
CA VAL A 416 -19.59 15.73 -16.10
C VAL A 416 -20.85 16.29 -15.44
N ALA A 417 -20.70 16.77 -14.21
CA ALA A 417 -21.76 17.32 -13.41
C ALA A 417 -21.40 18.75 -12.98
N MET A 418 -22.40 19.62 -12.92
CA MET A 418 -22.24 21.04 -12.62
C MET A 418 -23.24 21.49 -11.53
N ASN A 419 -23.20 22.78 -11.19
CA ASN A 419 -24.06 23.38 -10.18
C ASN A 419 -24.04 22.64 -8.83
N ARG A 420 -22.82 22.36 -8.35
CA ARG A 420 -22.58 21.62 -7.09
C ARG A 420 -23.13 20.20 -7.16
N TRP A 421 -22.87 19.51 -8.28
CA TRP A 421 -23.18 18.09 -8.50
C TRP A 421 -24.65 17.74 -8.71
N GLN A 422 -25.51 18.75 -8.86
CA GLN A 422 -26.96 18.58 -9.00
C GLN A 422 -27.38 18.34 -10.45
N ASP A 423 -26.69 18.98 -11.40
CA ASP A 423 -27.06 18.93 -12.82
C ASP A 423 -26.05 18.11 -13.62
N MET A 424 -26.52 17.08 -14.33
CA MET A 424 -25.71 16.29 -15.24
C MET A 424 -25.65 16.95 -16.61
N THR A 425 -24.46 17.04 -17.20
CA THR A 425 -24.25 17.60 -18.54
C THR A 425 -24.33 16.54 -19.64
N ASP A 426 -24.22 16.96 -20.90
CA ASP A 426 -24.13 16.07 -22.06
C ASP A 426 -22.73 15.48 -22.32
N MET A 427 -21.75 15.81 -21.47
CA MET A 427 -20.36 15.39 -21.65
C MET A 427 -20.00 14.19 -20.76
N GLU A 428 -19.60 13.09 -21.40
CA GLU A 428 -19.00 11.93 -20.74
C GLU A 428 -17.51 12.19 -20.47
N VAL A 429 -16.98 11.69 -19.34
CA VAL A 429 -15.54 11.67 -19.07
C VAL A 429 -14.95 10.40 -19.63
N ASN A 430 -14.19 10.52 -20.73
CA ASN A 430 -13.50 9.43 -21.39
C ASN A 430 -12.29 9.98 -22.17
N LYS A 431 -11.54 9.10 -22.83
CA LYS A 431 -10.36 9.49 -23.60
C LYS A 431 -10.65 10.58 -24.64
N GLN A 432 -11.73 10.45 -25.40
CA GLN A 432 -12.05 11.37 -26.50
C GLN A 432 -12.38 12.78 -25.97
N SER A 433 -13.14 12.87 -24.89
CA SER A 433 -13.49 14.15 -24.30
C SER A 433 -12.28 14.82 -23.63
N LEU A 434 -11.41 14.05 -22.97
CA LEU A 434 -10.17 14.57 -22.41
C LEU A 434 -9.16 15.01 -23.48
N ASP A 435 -9.00 14.26 -24.57
CA ASP A 435 -8.14 14.67 -25.70
C ASP A 435 -8.61 16.02 -26.29
N LEU A 436 -9.93 16.18 -26.49
CA LEU A 436 -10.52 17.43 -26.99
C LEU A 436 -10.23 18.63 -26.05
N LEU A 437 -10.36 18.44 -24.74
CA LEU A 437 -10.07 19.50 -23.77
C LEU A 437 -8.56 19.80 -23.72
N ALA A 438 -7.71 18.77 -23.83
CA ALA A 438 -6.26 18.89 -23.75
C ALA A 438 -5.65 19.71 -24.90
N ASP A 439 -6.37 19.90 -26.00
CA ASP A 439 -5.98 20.81 -27.07
C ASP A 439 -6.00 22.27 -26.63
N HIS A 440 -6.79 22.61 -25.59
CA HIS A 440 -7.06 23.99 -25.18
C HIS A 440 -6.65 24.33 -23.74
N CYS A 441 -6.28 23.37 -22.90
CA CYS A 441 -5.74 23.61 -21.55
C CYS A 441 -4.41 22.88 -21.32
N SER A 442 -3.68 23.26 -20.27
CA SER A 442 -2.39 22.63 -19.91
C SER A 442 -2.51 21.61 -18.80
N GLU A 443 -3.64 21.60 -18.10
CA GLU A 443 -3.86 20.73 -16.95
C GLU A 443 -5.36 20.42 -16.73
N PHE A 444 -5.60 19.27 -16.11
CA PHE A 444 -6.91 18.85 -15.62
C PHE A 444 -6.95 18.83 -14.10
N LEU A 445 -8.07 19.27 -13.55
CA LEU A 445 -8.49 18.96 -12.18
C LEU A 445 -9.70 18.04 -12.27
N ILE A 446 -9.57 16.78 -11.86
CA ILE A 446 -10.66 15.80 -11.91
C ILE A 446 -11.28 15.67 -10.52
N HIS A 447 -12.48 16.21 -10.34
CA HIS A 447 -13.24 16.06 -9.11
C HIS A 447 -14.20 14.87 -9.20
N ALA A 448 -14.03 13.88 -8.31
CA ALA A 448 -14.92 12.73 -8.19
C ALA A 448 -15.95 12.97 -7.08
N ALA A 449 -17.11 13.51 -7.45
CA ALA A 449 -18.09 14.03 -6.50
C ALA A 449 -18.71 12.96 -5.59
N ASP A 450 -18.80 11.71 -6.05
CA ASP A 450 -19.43 10.63 -5.27
C ASP A 450 -18.58 10.20 -4.06
N VAL A 451 -17.29 10.55 -4.02
CA VAL A 451 -16.37 10.24 -2.92
C VAL A 451 -15.80 11.48 -2.23
N GLU A 452 -16.11 12.68 -2.72
CA GLU A 452 -15.54 13.94 -2.27
C GLU A 452 -15.87 14.26 -0.79
N GLY A 453 -14.84 14.57 0.00
CA GLY A 453 -14.98 14.92 1.42
C GLY A 453 -15.46 13.80 2.35
N LEU A 454 -15.70 12.59 1.83
CA LEU A 454 -16.14 11.45 2.64
C LEU A 454 -15.02 10.78 3.42
N CYS A 455 -13.77 10.93 2.96
CA CYS A 455 -12.62 10.20 3.49
C CYS A 455 -12.90 8.68 3.55
N GLN A 456 -13.51 8.13 2.50
CA GLN A 456 -13.85 6.70 2.39
C GLN A 456 -13.05 5.96 1.31
N GLY A 457 -12.21 6.67 0.55
CA GLY A 457 -11.35 6.14 -0.50
C GLY A 457 -11.62 6.82 -1.83
N ILE A 458 -10.64 6.73 -2.74
CA ILE A 458 -10.73 7.27 -4.09
C ILE A 458 -11.60 6.38 -5.00
N ASP A 459 -12.10 6.92 -6.11
CA ASP A 459 -12.66 6.12 -7.20
C ASP A 459 -11.50 5.49 -8.00
N GLN A 460 -11.11 4.28 -7.60
CA GLN A 460 -9.96 3.57 -8.18
C GLN A 460 -10.12 3.30 -9.68
N GLU A 461 -11.34 2.97 -10.12
CA GLU A 461 -11.62 2.68 -11.53
C GLU A 461 -11.45 3.94 -12.37
N LEU A 462 -11.90 5.10 -11.87
CA LEU A 462 -11.67 6.38 -12.53
C LEU A 462 -10.17 6.70 -12.61
N VAL A 463 -9.42 6.53 -11.52
CA VAL A 463 -7.97 6.83 -11.50
C VAL A 463 -7.19 5.94 -12.46
N GLU A 464 -7.50 4.65 -12.52
CA GLU A 464 -6.90 3.72 -13.50
C GLU A 464 -7.20 4.18 -14.93
N LYS A 465 -8.46 4.54 -15.21
CA LYS A 465 -8.85 5.09 -16.51
C LYS A 465 -8.19 6.42 -16.84
N LEU A 466 -8.02 7.32 -15.88
CA LEU A 466 -7.25 8.55 -16.09
C LEU A 466 -5.79 8.23 -16.45
N GLY A 467 -5.16 7.23 -15.82
CA GLY A 467 -3.84 6.73 -16.20
C GLY A 467 -3.72 6.25 -17.65
N GLU A 468 -4.81 5.70 -18.20
CA GLU A 468 -4.90 5.33 -19.61
C GLU A 468 -5.15 6.55 -20.53
N TRP A 469 -6.00 7.48 -20.10
CA TRP A 469 -6.59 8.49 -20.98
C TRP A 469 -5.82 9.80 -21.05
N VAL A 470 -5.22 10.26 -19.94
CA VAL A 470 -4.67 11.62 -19.87
C VAL A 470 -3.33 11.74 -20.60
N THR A 471 -3.16 12.88 -21.27
CA THR A 471 -1.95 13.23 -22.04
C THR A 471 -1.23 14.47 -21.50
N ILE A 472 -1.89 15.22 -20.61
CA ILE A 472 -1.38 16.44 -19.95
C ILE A 472 -1.41 16.28 -18.43
N SER A 473 -0.87 17.27 -17.70
CA SER A 473 -0.85 17.24 -16.23
C SER A 473 -2.26 17.06 -15.71
N THR A 474 -2.45 16.16 -14.75
CA THR A 474 -3.77 15.85 -14.20
C THR A 474 -3.65 15.69 -12.71
N THR A 475 -4.55 16.35 -11.98
CA THR A 475 -4.71 16.23 -10.53
C THR A 475 -6.08 15.65 -10.25
N TYR A 476 -6.13 14.56 -9.49
CA TYR A 476 -7.38 13.97 -9.00
C TYR A 476 -7.70 14.49 -7.60
N ALA A 477 -8.96 14.83 -7.36
CA ALA A 477 -9.46 15.29 -6.09
C ALA A 477 -10.78 14.58 -5.75
N GLY A 478 -10.80 13.84 -4.64
CA GLY A 478 -12.01 13.16 -4.16
C GLY A 478 -11.73 11.91 -3.32
N GLY A 479 -12.10 11.95 -2.03
CA GLY A 479 -12.16 10.76 -1.18
C GLY A 479 -10.85 10.27 -0.59
N ALA A 480 -9.72 10.96 -0.83
CA ALA A 480 -8.43 10.64 -0.24
C ALA A 480 -8.48 10.65 1.30
N ARG A 481 -7.87 9.64 1.93
CA ARG A 481 -7.99 9.34 3.36
C ARG A 481 -6.68 9.38 4.10
N HIS A 482 -5.64 8.79 3.53
CA HIS A 482 -4.34 8.65 4.18
C HIS A 482 -3.25 8.57 3.12
N LEU A 483 -1.98 8.64 3.53
CA LEU A 483 -0.84 8.64 2.62
C LEU A 483 -0.89 7.50 1.58
N GLY A 484 -1.35 6.30 1.96
CA GLY A 484 -1.49 5.17 1.04
C GLY A 484 -2.41 5.40 -0.17
N ASP A 485 -3.32 6.39 -0.17
CA ASP A 485 -4.09 6.71 -1.37
C ASP A 485 -3.21 7.40 -2.44
N LEU A 486 -2.13 8.06 -2.04
CA LEU A 486 -1.16 8.65 -2.97
C LEU A 486 -0.30 7.58 -3.66
N GLU A 487 0.10 6.55 -2.92
CA GLU A 487 0.73 5.33 -3.47
C GLU A 487 -0.22 4.59 -4.41
N LEU A 488 -1.49 4.50 -4.03
CA LEU A 488 -2.52 3.86 -4.84
C LEU A 488 -2.73 4.61 -6.17
N VAL A 489 -2.80 5.93 -6.15
CA VAL A 489 -2.90 6.76 -7.35
C VAL A 489 -1.65 6.64 -8.24
N ASP A 490 -0.45 6.65 -7.64
CA ASP A 490 0.81 6.45 -8.38
C ASP A 490 0.79 5.12 -9.15
N ARG A 491 0.43 4.04 -8.45
CA ARG A 491 0.34 2.70 -9.05
C ARG A 491 -0.73 2.59 -10.12
N LEU A 492 -1.96 3.02 -9.84
CA LEU A 492 -3.10 2.89 -10.76
C LEU A 492 -2.91 3.76 -12.02
N SER A 493 -2.31 4.94 -11.88
CA SER A 493 -2.11 5.86 -13.00
C SER A 493 -0.78 5.72 -13.73
N GLY A 494 0.14 4.89 -13.21
CA GLY A 494 1.53 4.83 -13.68
C GLY A 494 2.26 6.16 -13.48
N GLY A 495 1.95 6.88 -12.40
CA GLY A 495 2.54 8.16 -12.03
C GLY A 495 2.06 9.37 -12.85
N LYS A 496 1.02 9.21 -13.68
CA LYS A 496 0.48 10.26 -14.56
C LYS A 496 -0.54 11.18 -13.90
N VAL A 497 -1.16 10.74 -12.81
CA VAL A 497 -2.21 11.48 -12.10
C VAL A 497 -1.68 11.86 -10.71
N ASP A 498 -1.72 13.14 -10.38
CA ASP A 498 -1.40 13.64 -9.04
C ASP A 498 -2.64 13.59 -8.14
N LEU A 499 -2.47 13.75 -6.82
CA LEU A 499 -3.57 13.63 -5.85
C LEU A 499 -3.64 14.83 -4.91
N THR A 500 -4.86 15.31 -4.66
CA THR A 500 -5.16 16.32 -3.66
C THR A 500 -5.74 15.72 -2.38
N PHE A 501 -5.33 16.28 -1.23
CA PHE A 501 -5.86 15.97 0.09
C PHE A 501 -6.49 17.23 0.71
N GLY A 502 -7.78 17.15 1.02
CA GLY A 502 -8.53 18.18 1.75
C GLY A 502 -8.85 17.71 3.18
N SER A 503 -10.08 17.24 3.39
CA SER A 503 -10.64 16.89 4.72
C SER A 503 -9.81 15.90 5.56
N ALA A 504 -8.99 15.05 4.93
CA ALA A 504 -8.14 14.09 5.63
C ALA A 504 -6.86 14.71 6.24
N LEU A 505 -6.48 15.91 5.79
CA LEU A 505 -5.23 16.57 6.10
C LEU A 505 -5.26 17.26 7.47
N ASP A 506 -4.21 17.08 8.26
CA ASP A 506 -4.07 17.62 9.63
C ASP A 506 -4.22 19.14 9.74
N ILE A 507 -3.68 19.91 8.79
CA ILE A 507 -3.82 21.37 8.75
C ILE A 507 -5.27 21.83 8.53
N PHE A 508 -6.16 20.92 8.13
CA PHE A 508 -7.61 21.11 8.06
C PHE A 508 -8.37 20.30 9.12
N GLY A 509 -7.71 19.93 10.23
CA GLY A 509 -8.33 19.19 11.34
C GLY A 509 -8.55 17.70 11.07
N GLY A 510 -8.09 17.18 9.93
CA GLY A 510 -8.09 15.77 9.61
C GLY A 510 -7.10 14.97 10.47
N LYS A 511 -7.24 13.64 10.46
CA LYS A 511 -6.32 12.71 11.16
C LYS A 511 -5.78 11.62 10.23
N GLY A 512 -6.02 11.77 8.94
CA GLY A 512 -5.76 10.76 7.95
C GLY A 512 -4.34 10.82 7.38
N VAL A 513 -3.83 12.03 7.20
CA VAL A 513 -2.46 12.29 6.75
C VAL A 513 -1.98 13.66 7.25
N THR A 514 -0.68 13.79 7.48
CA THR A 514 -0.05 15.07 7.85
C THR A 514 0.51 15.80 6.63
N LEU A 515 0.54 17.13 6.66
CA LEU A 515 1.21 17.92 5.62
C LEU A 515 2.68 17.51 5.49
N GLU A 516 3.35 17.22 6.59
CA GLU A 516 4.76 16.84 6.59
C GLU A 516 5.01 15.53 5.83
N GLU A 517 4.15 14.52 5.99
CA GLU A 517 4.22 13.27 5.23
C GLU A 517 4.10 13.51 3.72
N LEU A 518 3.18 14.39 3.31
CA LEU A 518 2.97 14.73 1.91
C LEU A 518 4.14 15.54 1.33
N VAL A 519 4.74 16.43 2.11
CA VAL A 519 5.97 17.16 1.72
C VAL A 519 7.14 16.20 1.54
N ARG A 520 7.30 15.23 2.46
CA ARG A 520 8.33 14.20 2.33
C ARG A 520 8.11 13.34 1.10
N TRP A 521 6.86 12.97 0.80
CA TRP A 521 6.51 12.25 -0.42
C TRP A 521 6.95 13.01 -1.68
N ASN A 522 6.55 14.28 -1.82
CA ASN A 522 6.91 15.09 -2.99
C ASN A 522 8.42 15.28 -3.12
N SER A 523 9.15 15.38 -2.01
CA SER A 523 10.61 15.53 -2.00
C SER A 523 11.35 14.26 -2.46
N SER A 524 10.68 13.11 -2.44
CA SER A 524 11.23 11.81 -2.86
C SER A 524 10.95 11.44 -4.32
N ALA A 525 10.23 12.30 -5.06
CA ALA A 525 9.75 12.04 -6.42
C ALA A 525 10.80 12.23 -7.52
#